data_AF-A0A512H582-F1
#
_entry.id   AF-A0A512H582-F1
#
_cell.length_a   1.000
_cell.length_b   1.000
_cell.length_c   1.000
_cell.angle_alpha   90.00
_cell.angle_beta   90.00
_cell.angle_gamma   90.00
#
_symmetry.space_group_name_H-M   'P 1'
#
loop_
_entity.id
_entity.type
_entity.pdbx_description
1 polymer ?
#
loop_
_entity_poly.entity_id
_entity_poly.type
_entity_poly.pdbx_seq_one_letter_code
_entity_poly.pdbx_strand_id
1 'polypeptide(L)'
;MSDTGEGTQRAVVKTHDGPARPGSDDDSARPDSGADGPGSPPRPVRPTDSQRRWLRRGLDQPGGKLPLFDENGRRVDSRVVRACLAQGWAEPWFANPLKPDWLVCKLTEAGRAVVSTAGRPAS
;
A
#
# COMPACT_ATOMS: atom_id res chain seq x y z
N MET A 1 -67.83 22.62 12.75
CA MET A 1 -67.05 21.89 13.77
C MET A 1 -65.59 22.06 13.34
N SER A 2 -64.93 23.22 13.42
CA SER A 2 -64.74 24.16 14.54
C SER A 2 -63.99 23.54 15.72
N ASP A 3 -62.95 24.27 16.15
CA ASP A 3 -62.06 24.12 17.31
C ASP A 3 -60.77 23.31 17.05
N THR A 4 -59.60 23.93 16.79
CA THR A 4 -58.75 24.81 17.63
C THR A 4 -58.09 24.06 18.78
N GLY A 5 -56.76 23.99 18.77
CA GLY A 5 -55.97 23.29 19.79
C GLY A 5 -54.49 23.57 19.64
N GLU A 6 -54.12 24.82 19.91
CA GLU A 6 -52.78 25.40 19.97
C GLU A 6 -51.92 24.72 21.05
N GLY A 7 -50.84 24.04 20.65
CA GLY A 7 -49.85 23.45 21.54
C GLY A 7 -48.58 24.29 21.57
N THR A 8 -48.59 25.39 22.32
CA THR A 8 -47.40 26.22 22.56
C THR A 8 -46.37 25.42 23.36
N GLN A 9 -45.15 25.29 22.84
CA GLN A 9 -43.99 24.86 23.63
C GLN A 9 -42.92 25.96 23.56
N ARG A 10 -42.81 26.72 24.65
CA ARG A 10 -41.68 27.62 24.94
C ARG A 10 -40.81 26.93 26.00
N ALA A 11 -39.53 26.72 25.70
CA ALA A 11 -38.51 26.46 26.72
C ALA A 11 -37.19 27.09 26.26
N VAL A 12 -37.00 28.38 26.58
CA VAL A 12 -36.03 28.92 27.55
C VAL A 12 -34.57 28.50 27.30
N VAL A 13 -33.83 29.42 26.68
CA VAL A 13 -32.37 29.50 26.68
C VAL A 13 -31.89 29.63 28.13
N LYS A 14 -31.04 28.71 28.57
CA LYS A 14 -30.34 28.79 29.86
C LYS A 14 -28.85 29.02 29.58
N THR A 15 -28.51 30.28 29.39
CA THR A 15 -27.15 30.78 29.54
C THR A 15 -26.73 30.62 31.01
N HIS A 16 -25.56 30.03 31.26
CA HIS A 16 -24.85 30.21 32.52
C HIS A 16 -23.56 30.98 32.24
N ASP A 17 -23.55 32.20 32.75
CA ASP A 17 -22.42 33.11 32.87
C ASP A 17 -21.67 32.75 34.17
N GLY A 18 -20.35 32.58 34.09
CA GLY A 18 -19.48 32.30 35.23
C GLY A 18 -18.20 33.12 35.12
N PRO A 19 -17.77 33.82 36.20
CA PRO A 19 -16.70 34.82 36.10
C PRO A 19 -15.27 34.26 36.16
N ALA A 20 -14.37 35.11 35.66
CA ALA A 20 -12.97 34.91 35.31
C ALA A 20 -12.00 34.48 36.44
N ARG A 21 -10.86 33.89 36.04
CA ARG A 21 -9.58 33.96 36.75
C ARG A 21 -8.49 34.51 35.81
N PRO A 22 -7.61 35.42 36.26
CA PRO A 22 -6.53 35.96 35.43
C PRO A 22 -5.19 35.23 35.63
N GLY A 23 -4.41 35.20 34.55
CA GLY A 23 -2.95 35.35 34.54
C GLY A 23 -2.09 34.11 34.83
N SER A 24 -1.37 33.64 33.82
CA SER A 24 0.07 33.32 33.90
C SER A 24 0.62 33.21 32.48
N ASP A 25 1.33 34.25 32.06
CA ASP A 25 2.25 34.26 30.93
C ASP A 25 3.45 33.35 31.22
N ASP A 26 3.71 32.37 30.34
CA ASP A 26 5.02 31.75 30.04
C ASP A 26 4.75 30.73 28.92
N ASP A 27 5.03 30.99 27.65
CA ASP A 27 6.32 31.05 26.95
C ASP A 27 6.31 29.95 25.87
N SER A 28 6.98 30.25 24.76
CA SER A 28 7.29 29.32 23.68
C SER A 28 6.14 28.94 22.74
N ALA A 29 5.97 29.81 21.75
CA ALA A 29 5.60 29.41 20.39
C ALA A 29 6.26 28.07 20.01
N ARG A 30 5.45 27.04 19.76
CA ARG A 30 5.83 25.97 18.86
C ARG A 30 5.17 26.23 17.51
N PRO A 31 5.94 26.53 16.46
CA PRO A 31 5.37 26.65 15.13
C PRO A 31 4.75 25.31 14.75
N ASP A 32 3.51 25.40 14.25
CA ASP A 32 2.92 24.44 13.33
C ASP A 32 4.01 24.02 12.33
N SER A 33 4.56 22.83 12.53
CA SER A 33 5.63 22.29 11.70
C SER A 33 5.10 21.05 11.04
N GLY A 34 4.22 21.29 10.06
CA GLY A 34 4.23 20.46 8.86
C GLY A 34 5.66 20.37 8.34
N ALA A 35 6.22 19.18 8.44
CA ALA A 35 7.40 18.77 7.71
C ALA A 35 7.20 17.32 7.21
N ASP A 36 6.10 17.09 6.50
CA ASP A 36 6.13 16.18 5.35
C ASP A 36 7.02 16.84 4.28
N GLY A 37 8.34 16.83 4.53
CA GLY A 37 9.31 17.07 3.47
C GLY A 37 9.11 16.04 2.36
N PRO A 38 9.52 16.29 1.10
CA PRO A 38 9.43 15.29 0.05
C PRO A 38 10.11 14.01 0.54
N GLY A 39 9.29 13.00 0.85
CA GLY A 39 9.72 11.79 1.52
C GLY A 39 10.90 11.21 0.77
N SER A 40 11.96 10.87 1.50
CA SER A 40 13.07 10.10 0.91
C SER A 40 12.47 8.94 0.10
N PRO A 41 12.95 8.70 -1.13
CA PRO A 41 12.40 7.63 -1.95
C PRO A 41 12.43 6.33 -1.13
N PRO A 42 11.36 5.52 -1.18
CA PRO A 42 11.30 4.28 -0.43
C PRO A 42 12.55 3.45 -0.74
N ARG A 43 13.20 2.95 0.32
CA ARG A 43 14.38 2.11 0.16
C ARG A 43 14.04 0.92 -0.73
N PRO A 44 14.90 0.53 -1.68
CA PRO A 44 14.63 -0.57 -2.58
C PRO A 44 14.36 -1.84 -1.77
N VAL A 45 13.14 -2.37 -1.90
CA VAL A 45 12.68 -3.56 -1.19
C VAL A 45 13.46 -4.75 -1.71
N ARG A 46 14.12 -5.49 -0.82
CA ARG A 46 14.82 -6.74 -1.20
C ARG A 46 13.80 -7.87 -1.35
N PRO A 47 13.88 -8.69 -2.41
CA PRO A 47 13.00 -9.82 -2.57
C PRO A 47 13.37 -10.90 -1.56
N THR A 48 12.36 -11.58 -1.01
CA THR A 48 12.51 -12.86 -0.31
C THR A 48 13.10 -13.92 -1.24
N ASP A 49 13.60 -15.02 -0.69
CA ASP A 49 14.21 -16.07 -1.52
C ASP A 49 13.23 -16.72 -2.49
N SER A 50 11.97 -16.94 -2.07
CA SER A 50 10.94 -17.50 -2.94
C SER A 50 10.56 -16.56 -4.08
N GLN A 51 10.46 -15.25 -3.81
CA GLN A 51 10.25 -14.24 -4.85
C GLN A 51 11.44 -14.18 -5.81
N ARG A 52 12.67 -14.15 -5.27
CA ARG A 52 13.90 -14.10 -6.08
C ARG A 52 14.03 -15.33 -6.98
N ARG A 53 13.84 -16.53 -6.44
CA ARG A 53 13.87 -17.79 -7.21
C ARG A 53 12.86 -17.74 -8.34
N TRP A 54 11.62 -17.37 -8.06
CA TRP A 54 10.59 -17.30 -9.09
C TRP A 54 10.91 -16.26 -10.18
N LEU A 55 11.33 -15.04 -9.81
CA LEU A 55 11.68 -13.98 -10.75
C LEU A 55 12.88 -14.35 -11.64
N ARG A 56 13.91 -15.00 -11.08
CA ARG A 56 15.09 -15.47 -11.84
C ARG A 56 14.73 -16.42 -12.96
N ARG A 57 13.67 -17.21 -12.81
CA ARG A 57 13.20 -18.15 -13.84
C ARG A 57 12.73 -17.44 -15.11
N GLY A 58 12.40 -16.15 -15.04
CA GLY A 58 12.04 -15.34 -16.21
C GLY A 58 13.25 -14.78 -16.98
N LEU A 59 14.47 -14.84 -16.44
CA LEU A 59 15.66 -14.25 -17.09
C LEU A 59 16.02 -14.98 -18.40
N ASP A 60 15.91 -16.30 -18.40
CA ASP A 60 16.28 -17.14 -19.54
C ASP A 60 15.10 -17.44 -20.48
N GLN A 61 13.93 -16.84 -20.22
CA GLN A 61 12.72 -17.11 -20.98
C GLN A 61 12.46 -15.99 -22.00
N PRO A 62 12.09 -16.33 -23.25
CA PRO A 62 11.68 -15.33 -24.23
C PRO A 62 10.58 -14.42 -23.69
N GLY A 63 10.80 -13.11 -23.79
CA GLY A 63 9.85 -12.09 -23.29
C GLY A 63 9.67 -12.07 -21.76
N GLY A 64 10.56 -12.72 -21.00
CA GLY A 64 10.52 -12.68 -19.54
C GLY A 64 9.45 -13.56 -18.91
N LYS A 65 8.93 -14.58 -19.61
CA LYS A 65 7.77 -15.36 -19.13
C LYS A 65 8.07 -16.03 -17.81
N LEU A 66 7.19 -15.83 -16.82
CA LEU A 66 7.31 -16.47 -15.52
C LEU A 66 6.51 -17.78 -15.49
N PRO A 67 7.13 -18.91 -15.09
CA PRO A 67 6.45 -20.20 -15.05
C PRO A 67 5.45 -20.26 -13.89
N LEU A 68 4.37 -21.02 -14.09
CA LEU A 68 3.37 -21.30 -13.06
C LEU A 68 3.85 -22.32 -12.02
N PHE A 69 4.89 -23.08 -12.35
CA PHE A 69 5.46 -24.12 -11.53
C PHE A 69 6.91 -23.80 -11.16
N ASP A 70 7.30 -24.19 -9.96
CA ASP A 70 8.66 -24.10 -9.46
C ASP A 70 9.57 -25.20 -10.05
N GLU A 71 10.81 -25.22 -9.61
CA GLU A 71 11.84 -26.19 -10.06
C GLU A 71 11.50 -27.64 -9.71
N ASN A 72 10.63 -27.86 -8.72
CA ASN A 72 10.18 -29.18 -8.28
C ASN A 72 8.84 -29.58 -8.91
N GLY A 73 8.32 -28.79 -9.86
CA GLY A 73 7.01 -29.02 -10.47
C GLY A 73 5.82 -28.65 -9.59
N ARG A 74 6.03 -27.98 -8.45
CA ARG A 74 4.94 -27.50 -7.58
C ARG A 74 4.44 -26.17 -8.09
N ARG A 75 3.13 -25.92 -7.96
CA ARG A 75 2.56 -24.62 -8.32
C ARG A 75 3.16 -23.52 -7.44
N VAL A 76 3.57 -22.41 -8.05
CA VAL A 76 4.07 -21.24 -7.33
C VAL A 76 2.93 -20.66 -6.48
N ASP A 77 3.24 -20.34 -5.22
CA ASP A 77 2.25 -19.79 -4.29
C ASP A 77 1.70 -18.44 -4.81
N SER A 78 0.37 -18.32 -4.82
CA SER A 78 -0.33 -17.11 -5.25
C SER A 78 0.08 -15.84 -4.48
N ARG A 79 0.55 -15.98 -3.23
CA ARG A 79 1.06 -14.88 -2.40
C ARG A 79 2.38 -14.35 -2.95
N VAL A 80 3.26 -15.24 -3.44
CA VAL A 80 4.51 -14.85 -4.10
C VAL A 80 4.20 -14.06 -5.36
N VAL A 81 3.30 -14.58 -6.20
CA VAL A 81 2.87 -13.91 -7.44
C VAL A 81 2.31 -12.52 -7.15
N ARG A 82 1.31 -12.43 -6.25
CA ARG A 82 0.67 -11.16 -5.88
C ARG A 82 1.65 -10.15 -5.29
N ALA A 83 2.57 -10.61 -4.43
CA ALA A 83 3.57 -9.72 -3.85
C ALA A 83 4.52 -9.15 -4.92
N CYS A 84 4.98 -9.97 -5.87
CA CYS A 84 5.81 -9.47 -6.97
C CYS A 84 5.07 -8.52 -7.92
N LEU A 85 3.78 -8.78 -8.19
CA LEU A 85 2.92 -7.87 -8.95
C LEU A 85 2.78 -6.51 -8.24
N ALA A 86 2.53 -6.52 -6.93
CA ALA A 86 2.38 -5.30 -6.13
C ALA A 86 3.66 -4.46 -6.09
N GLN A 87 4.84 -5.09 -6.17
CA GLN A 87 6.13 -4.40 -6.24
C GLN A 87 6.51 -3.97 -7.68
N GLY A 88 5.70 -4.31 -8.69
CA GLY A 88 6.01 -4.05 -10.09
C GLY A 88 7.18 -4.88 -10.64
N TRP A 89 7.58 -5.95 -9.96
CA TRP A 89 8.65 -6.86 -10.42
C TRP A 89 8.16 -7.85 -11.48
N ALA A 90 6.86 -8.10 -11.47
CA ALA A 90 6.16 -8.88 -12.48
C ALA A 90 4.94 -8.10 -12.94
N GLU A 91 4.45 -8.42 -14.12
CA GLU A 91 3.19 -7.93 -14.66
C GLU A 91 2.40 -9.07 -15.33
N PRO A 92 1.07 -9.00 -15.39
CA PRO A 92 0.27 -9.99 -16.11
C PRO A 92 0.64 -10.00 -17.60
N TRP A 93 0.81 -11.18 -18.18
CA TRP A 93 1.03 -11.32 -19.62
C TRP A 93 -0.27 -11.15 -20.40
N PHE A 94 -1.34 -11.81 -19.96
CA PHE A 94 -2.67 -11.75 -20.56
C PHE A 94 -3.73 -11.86 -19.46
N ALA A 95 -4.69 -10.94 -19.44
CA ALA A 95 -5.87 -11.08 -18.60
C ALA A 95 -6.86 -11.99 -19.33
N ASN A 96 -7.00 -13.25 -18.90
CA ASN A 96 -8.06 -14.12 -19.40
C ASN A 96 -9.39 -13.71 -18.73
N PRO A 97 -10.38 -13.15 -19.44
CA PRO A 97 -11.64 -12.73 -18.84
C PRO A 97 -12.44 -13.88 -18.23
N LEU A 98 -12.17 -15.12 -18.67
CA LEU A 98 -12.87 -16.33 -18.22
C LEU A 98 -12.23 -16.97 -16.98
N LYS A 99 -10.95 -16.70 -16.74
CA LYS A 99 -10.14 -17.31 -15.68
C LYS A 99 -9.17 -16.27 -15.11
N PRO A 100 -9.67 -15.29 -14.34
CA PRO A 100 -8.84 -14.23 -13.78
C PRO A 100 -7.75 -14.77 -12.83
N ASP A 101 -7.96 -15.96 -12.25
CA ASP A 101 -6.99 -16.61 -11.36
C ASP A 101 -5.85 -17.35 -12.10
N TRP A 102 -5.93 -17.46 -13.43
CA TRP A 102 -4.87 -18.01 -14.29
C TRP A 102 -3.96 -16.90 -14.81
N LEU A 103 -3.31 -16.21 -13.88
CA LEU A 103 -2.33 -15.16 -14.17
C LEU A 103 -1.01 -15.78 -14.59
N VAL A 104 -0.80 -15.89 -15.90
CA VAL A 104 0.56 -15.99 -16.44
C VAL A 104 1.18 -14.61 -16.35
N CYS A 105 2.35 -14.50 -15.73
CA CYS A 105 3.06 -13.24 -15.56
C CYS A 105 4.30 -13.18 -16.46
N LYS A 106 4.80 -11.98 -16.72
CA LYS A 106 6.14 -11.72 -17.25
C LYS A 106 6.95 -10.87 -16.29
N LEU A 107 8.26 -11.05 -16.38
CA LEU A 107 9.26 -10.31 -15.66
C LEU A 107 9.39 -8.90 -16.25
N THR A 108 9.31 -7.88 -15.41
CA THR A 108 9.51 -6.47 -15.80
C THR A 108 11.00 -6.11 -15.76
N GLU A 109 11.36 -4.91 -16.23
CA GLU A 109 12.72 -4.40 -16.06
C GLU A 109 13.11 -4.21 -14.59
N ALA A 110 12.18 -3.73 -13.77
CA ALA A 110 12.39 -3.61 -12.32
C ALA A 110 12.65 -5.00 -11.70
N GLY A 111 11.86 -6.00 -12.09
CA GLY A 111 12.08 -7.39 -11.67
C GLY A 111 13.44 -7.93 -12.06
N ARG A 112 13.89 -7.68 -13.29
CA ARG A 112 15.24 -8.01 -13.77
C ARG A 112 16.31 -7.37 -12.90
N ALA A 113 16.26 -6.05 -12.72
CA ALA A 113 17.24 -5.31 -11.91
C ALA A 113 17.38 -5.91 -10.50
N VAL A 114 16.25 -6.19 -9.84
CA VAL A 114 16.23 -6.73 -8.48
C VAL A 114 16.87 -8.11 -8.35
N VAL A 115 16.79 -8.97 -9.38
CA VAL A 115 17.41 -10.31 -9.34
C VAL A 115 18.84 -10.35 -9.90
N SER A 116 19.20 -9.38 -10.74
CA SER A 116 20.54 -9.21 -11.32
C SER A 116 21.54 -8.63 -10.33
N THR A 117 21.12 -7.75 -9.43
CA THR A 117 22.01 -7.10 -8.44
C THR A 117 22.37 -8.00 -7.25
N ALA A 118 21.85 -9.22 -7.16
CA ALA A 118 22.13 -10.14 -6.07
C ALA A 118 23.28 -11.11 -6.41
N GLY A 119 24.53 -10.67 -6.26
CA GLY A 119 25.69 -11.57 -6.26
C GLY A 119 27.08 -10.95 -6.44
N ARG A 120 27.58 -10.18 -5.47
CA ARG A 120 28.98 -10.37 -5.05
C ARG A 120 28.92 -11.02 -3.67
N PRO A 121 29.44 -12.26 -3.47
CA PRO A 121 29.75 -12.67 -2.11
C PRO A 121 30.77 -11.67 -1.57
N ALA A 122 30.57 -11.20 -0.34
CA ALA A 122 31.63 -10.48 0.36
C ALA A 122 32.78 -11.49 0.54
N SER A 123 33.92 -11.19 -0.09
CA SER A 123 35.22 -11.78 0.23
C SER A 123 35.82 -11.06 1.42
#